data_AF-A0A8H6FYK6-F1
#
_entry.id   AF-A0A8H6FYK6-F1
#
_cell.length_a   1.000
_cell.length_b   1.000
_cell.length_c   1.000
_cell.angle_alpha   90.00
_cell.angle_beta   90.00
_cell.angle_gamma   90.00
#
_symmetry.space_group_name_H-M   'P 1'
#
loop_
_entity.id
_entity.type
_entity.pdbx_description
1 polymer ?
#
loop_
_entity_poly.entity_id
_entity_poly.type
_entity_poly.pdbx_seq_one_letter_code
_entity_poly.pdbx_strand_id
1 'polypeptide(L)'
;MPLGLKKLLEHKGMMHRKILHLLIRPPAPAAGAASGPKPPLTVPELQARGDTAIENLNNAISQNTPDKNAANFKNVYKVTDVKAMRAAPDLGPILRDPALSGGSKNPRSGTYTEYTVINKVGGDPRDPILDLEVSGDQGTMINEGYANKDNLPQGQRIHWSDQAFQAWNLEEGNPRWDLVIQRNIRNDDTNNAIQQFHTASKLRNNQPGVWLPGSAQYKALMGTDNGRSVARMLQDHHQAFRNERVTKITTYATGGSRTKSLMSLQIG
;
A
#
# COMPACT_ATOMS: atom_id res chain seq x y z
N MET A 1 9.35 13.84 89.01
CA MET A 1 10.16 14.44 87.92
C MET A 1 11.43 13.62 87.80
N PRO A 2 11.66 12.93 86.67
CA PRO A 2 12.66 13.43 85.72
C PRO A 2 12.39 13.15 84.22
N LEU A 3 12.89 14.08 83.40
CA LEU A 3 13.64 13.98 82.13
C LEU A 3 13.43 12.70 81.27
N GLY A 4 13.07 12.74 79.99
CA GLY A 4 13.56 13.62 78.92
C GLY A 4 14.54 12.86 77.99
N LEU A 5 14.10 12.64 76.75
CA LEU A 5 14.88 12.27 75.54
C LEU A 5 15.48 10.86 75.35
N LYS A 6 15.19 10.33 74.14
CA LYS A 6 15.97 9.36 73.32
C LYS A 6 16.23 7.97 73.90
N LYS A 7 15.36 7.02 73.56
CA LYS A 7 15.71 5.60 73.37
C LYS A 7 14.77 4.97 72.35
N LEU A 8 15.27 4.65 71.16
CA LEU A 8 14.84 3.46 70.44
C LEU A 8 15.93 3.06 69.42
N LEU A 9 17.08 2.66 69.96
CA LEU A 9 18.08 1.86 69.25
C LEU A 9 18.08 0.48 69.90
N GLU A 10 17.94 -0.52 69.03
CA GLU A 10 18.57 -1.84 69.12
C GLU A 10 18.02 -2.84 70.15
N HIS A 11 17.04 -3.61 69.67
CA HIS A 11 17.18 -5.06 69.76
C HIS A 11 17.15 -5.68 68.36
N LYS A 12 18.37 -5.87 67.81
CA LYS A 12 18.65 -6.82 66.73
C LYS A 12 18.39 -8.21 67.28
N GLY A 13 17.28 -8.80 66.85
CA GLY A 13 16.94 -10.18 67.15
C GLY A 13 15.93 -10.69 66.15
N MET A 14 16.44 -11.40 65.13
CA MET A 14 15.73 -12.43 64.36
C MET A 14 14.27 -12.16 63.98
N MET A 15 14.04 -11.72 62.74
CA MET A 15 12.92 -12.27 61.96
C MET A 15 13.30 -12.44 60.50
N HIS A 16 13.45 -13.70 60.11
CA HIS A 16 13.34 -14.15 58.73
C HIS A 16 11.96 -13.72 58.19
N ARG A 17 11.90 -12.68 57.36
CA ARG A 17 10.75 -12.47 56.47
C ARG A 17 10.89 -13.43 55.28
N LYS A 18 10.27 -14.61 55.39
CA LYS A 18 9.78 -15.33 54.20
C LYS A 18 8.72 -14.45 53.55
N ILE A 19 9.15 -13.60 52.60
CA ILE A 19 8.23 -13.00 51.64
C ILE A 19 7.89 -14.12 50.65
N LEU A 20 6.72 -14.73 50.87
CA LEU A 20 6.05 -15.55 49.87
C LEU A 20 5.69 -14.61 48.72
N HIS A 21 6.53 -14.53 47.70
CA HIS A 21 6.14 -13.95 46.41
C HIS A 21 5.05 -14.85 45.85
N LEU A 22 3.79 -14.45 46.05
CA LEU A 22 2.69 -14.95 45.26
C LEU A 22 2.93 -14.44 43.83
N LEU A 23 3.64 -15.24 43.03
CA LEU A 23 3.74 -15.10 41.59
C LEU A 23 2.33 -15.27 41.02
N ILE A 24 1.56 -14.18 40.99
CA ILE A 24 0.42 -14.08 40.08
C ILE A 24 1.06 -13.99 38.70
N ARG A 25 1.23 -15.15 38.06
CA ARG A 25 1.52 -15.19 36.63
C ARG A 25 0.39 -14.43 35.95
N PRO A 26 0.69 -13.44 35.07
CA PRO A 26 -0.34 -12.95 34.17
C PRO A 26 -0.94 -14.16 33.42
N PRO A 27 -2.25 -14.19 33.17
CA PRO A 27 -2.84 -15.28 32.39
C PRO A 27 -2.05 -15.41 31.10
N ALA A 28 -1.63 -16.65 30.80
CA ALA A 28 -0.98 -16.95 29.53
C ALA A 28 -1.84 -16.37 28.40
N PRO A 29 -1.25 -15.72 27.38
CA PRO A 29 -2.01 -15.32 26.20
C PRO A 29 -2.73 -16.56 25.69
N ALA A 30 -4.06 -16.46 25.55
CA ALA A 30 -4.89 -17.54 25.08
C ALA A 30 -4.26 -18.12 23.80
N ALA A 31 -3.83 -19.37 23.88
CA ALA A 31 -3.32 -20.09 22.75
C ALA A 31 -4.43 -20.19 21.70
N GLY A 32 -4.16 -19.62 20.51
CA GLY A 32 -4.82 -20.01 19.27
C GLY A 32 -6.31 -19.67 19.16
N ALA A 33 -6.65 -18.38 19.07
CA ALA A 33 -7.64 -18.02 18.06
C ALA A 33 -6.91 -18.13 16.72
N ALA A 34 -7.09 -19.25 16.01
CA ALA A 34 -6.74 -19.30 14.61
C ALA A 34 -7.48 -18.15 13.93
N SER A 35 -6.76 -17.08 13.59
CA SER A 35 -7.31 -15.99 12.79
C SER A 35 -7.57 -16.57 11.41
N GLY A 36 -8.77 -17.13 11.22
CA GLY A 36 -9.27 -17.44 9.90
C GLY A 36 -9.14 -16.19 9.01
N PRO A 37 -9.04 -16.35 7.68
CA PRO A 37 -8.95 -15.21 6.78
C PRO A 37 -10.08 -14.24 7.10
N LYS A 38 -9.73 -12.98 7.37
CA LYS A 38 -10.70 -11.93 7.65
C LYS A 38 -11.65 -11.85 6.44
N PRO A 39 -12.99 -11.83 6.66
CA PRO A 39 -13.91 -11.69 5.55
C PRO A 39 -13.63 -10.39 4.78
N PRO A 40 -13.78 -10.41 3.44
CA PRO A 40 -13.64 -9.22 2.63
C PRO A 40 -14.60 -8.12 3.08
N LEU A 41 -14.18 -6.86 2.93
CA LEU A 41 -15.00 -5.71 3.25
C LEU A 41 -16.19 -5.58 2.29
N THR A 42 -17.28 -5.05 2.82
CA THR A 42 -18.46 -4.70 2.02
C THR A 42 -18.22 -3.45 1.18
N VAL A 43 -19.00 -3.28 0.10
CA VAL A 43 -18.92 -2.08 -0.74
C VAL A 43 -19.14 -0.78 0.05
N PRO A 44 -20.11 -0.66 0.98
CA PRO A 44 -20.24 0.54 1.81
C PRO A 44 -19.03 0.82 2.71
N GLU A 45 -18.41 -0.22 3.30
CA GLU A 45 -17.19 -0.04 4.09
C GLU A 45 -16.01 0.44 3.23
N LEU A 46 -15.89 -0.10 2.02
CA LEU A 46 -14.90 0.36 1.05
C LEU A 46 -15.18 1.81 0.61
N GLN A 47 -16.45 2.19 0.40
CA GLN A 47 -16.81 3.57 0.08
C GLN A 47 -16.41 4.55 1.17
N ALA A 48 -16.71 4.23 2.44
CA ALA A 48 -16.35 5.08 3.57
C ALA A 48 -14.82 5.27 3.68
N ARG A 49 -14.05 4.20 3.45
CA ARG A 49 -12.59 4.27 3.38
C ARG A 49 -12.09 5.09 2.21
N GLY A 50 -12.74 4.97 1.05
CA GLY A 50 -12.43 5.74 -0.13
C GLY A 50 -12.68 7.23 0.07
N ASP A 51 -13.83 7.58 0.65
CA ASP A 51 -14.17 8.96 0.99
C ASP A 51 -13.12 9.55 1.94
N THR A 52 -12.71 8.80 2.97
CA THR A 52 -11.62 9.21 3.88
C THR A 52 -10.30 9.45 3.13
N ALA A 53 -9.93 8.55 2.22
CA ALA A 53 -8.68 8.67 1.46
C ALA A 53 -8.70 9.88 0.51
N ILE A 54 -9.82 10.12 -0.15
CA ILE A 54 -10.04 11.27 -1.04
C ILE A 54 -10.04 12.58 -0.23
N GLU A 55 -10.70 12.60 0.91
CA GLU A 55 -10.75 13.76 1.81
C GLU A 55 -9.35 14.10 2.34
N ASN A 56 -8.58 13.11 2.80
CA ASN A 56 -7.22 13.35 3.29
C ASN A 56 -6.31 13.94 2.20
N LEU A 57 -6.39 13.42 0.96
CA LEU A 57 -5.67 13.99 -0.18
C LEU A 57 -6.09 15.44 -0.45
N ASN A 58 -7.39 15.72 -0.47
CA ASN A 58 -7.90 17.08 -0.69
C ASN A 58 -7.48 18.04 0.43
N ASN A 59 -7.45 17.58 1.68
CA ASN A 59 -7.00 18.34 2.83
C ASN A 59 -5.51 18.65 2.72
N ALA A 60 -4.67 17.66 2.36
CA ALA A 60 -3.24 17.87 2.13
C ALA A 60 -3.00 18.97 1.06
N ILE A 61 -3.67 18.86 -0.09
CA ILE A 61 -3.58 19.83 -1.18
C ILE A 61 -4.06 21.22 -0.74
N SER A 62 -5.24 21.32 -0.13
CA SER A 62 -5.83 22.62 0.24
C SER A 62 -5.07 23.32 1.36
N GLN A 63 -4.49 22.55 2.29
CA GLN A 63 -3.66 23.08 3.37
C GLN A 63 -2.19 23.25 2.96
N ASN A 64 -1.84 22.86 1.72
CA ASN A 64 -0.48 22.87 1.21
C ASN A 64 0.53 22.20 2.17
N THR A 65 0.18 21.00 2.64
CA THR A 65 1.03 20.27 3.58
C THR A 65 2.40 19.94 2.94
N PRO A 66 3.52 20.01 3.65
CA PRO A 66 4.81 19.64 3.07
C PRO A 66 4.86 18.17 2.63
N ASP A 67 5.50 17.91 1.50
CA ASP A 67 5.77 16.55 1.02
C ASP A 67 6.57 15.75 2.07
N LYS A 68 6.21 14.48 2.25
CA LYS A 68 6.79 13.57 3.23
C LYS A 68 7.53 12.45 2.53
N ASN A 69 8.86 12.55 2.49
CA ASN A 69 9.67 11.37 2.21
C ASN A 69 9.64 10.43 3.41
N ALA A 70 9.48 9.13 3.20
CA ALA A 70 9.62 8.18 4.30
C ALA A 70 11.09 8.15 4.71
N ALA A 71 11.42 8.82 5.82
CA ALA A 71 12.79 9.02 6.31
C ALA A 71 13.60 7.71 6.45
N ASN A 72 12.91 6.56 6.53
CA ASN A 72 13.51 5.25 6.70
C ASN A 72 13.48 4.34 5.46
N PHE A 73 13.03 4.80 4.29
CA PHE A 73 12.93 3.91 3.11
C PHE A 73 14.27 3.24 2.80
N LYS A 74 15.36 4.01 2.69
CA LYS A 74 16.71 3.46 2.48
C LYS A 74 17.24 2.63 3.65
N ASN A 75 16.70 2.80 4.86
CA ASN A 75 17.13 2.03 6.03
C ASN A 75 16.48 0.65 6.07
N VAL A 76 15.25 0.56 5.54
CA VAL A 76 14.38 -0.60 5.65
C VAL A 76 14.32 -1.41 4.35
N TYR A 77 14.48 -0.76 3.20
CA TYR A 77 14.34 -1.36 1.88
C TYR A 77 15.60 -1.15 1.03
N LYS A 78 15.86 -2.11 0.13
CA LYS A 78 16.93 -2.05 -0.89
C LYS A 78 16.28 -2.16 -2.27
N VAL A 79 16.71 -1.31 -3.19
CA VAL A 79 16.44 -1.48 -4.63
C VAL A 79 17.60 -2.30 -5.20
N THR A 80 17.33 -3.48 -5.77
CA THR A 80 18.38 -4.46 -6.13
C THR A 80 18.60 -4.63 -7.61
N ASP A 81 17.52 -4.65 -8.41
CA ASP A 81 17.59 -4.90 -9.83
C ASP A 81 17.06 -3.68 -10.56
N VAL A 82 17.96 -2.83 -11.07
CA VAL A 82 17.64 -1.87 -12.12
C VAL A 82 18.01 -2.54 -13.43
N LYS A 83 17.03 -3.16 -14.10
CA LYS A 83 17.29 -3.80 -15.40
C LYS A 83 17.07 -2.78 -16.51
N ALA A 84 18.07 -2.62 -17.38
CA ALA A 84 17.96 -1.81 -18.59
C ALA A 84 16.70 -2.17 -19.38
N MET A 85 16.14 -1.21 -20.13
CA MET A 85 14.88 -1.32 -20.87
C MET A 85 14.56 -2.74 -21.36
N ARG A 86 13.57 -3.38 -20.75
CA ARG A 86 13.10 -4.73 -21.13
C ARG A 86 11.83 -4.65 -21.94
N ALA A 87 11.63 -5.58 -22.86
CA ALA A 87 10.36 -5.74 -23.57
C ALA A 87 9.36 -6.54 -22.72
N ALA A 88 8.15 -6.01 -22.52
CA ALA A 88 7.04 -6.67 -21.84
C ALA A 88 5.96 -6.93 -22.88
N PRO A 89 6.01 -8.09 -23.55
CA PRO A 89 5.10 -8.39 -24.64
C PRO A 89 3.62 -8.44 -24.18
N ASP A 90 3.37 -8.70 -22.90
CA ASP A 90 2.06 -8.73 -22.26
C ASP A 90 1.55 -7.34 -21.85
N LEU A 91 2.44 -6.38 -21.59
CA LEU A 91 2.07 -4.97 -21.38
C LEU A 91 1.66 -4.27 -22.66
N GLY A 92 2.29 -4.61 -23.78
CA GLY A 92 2.02 -3.98 -25.07
C GLY A 92 0.51 -3.88 -25.39
N PRO A 93 -0.26 -4.98 -25.31
CA PRO A 93 -1.71 -4.95 -25.48
C PRO A 93 -2.45 -4.09 -24.44
N ILE A 94 -2.08 -4.18 -23.16
CA ILE A 94 -2.68 -3.42 -22.04
C ILE A 94 -2.47 -1.91 -22.24
N LEU A 95 -1.25 -1.51 -22.65
CA LEU A 95 -0.86 -0.13 -22.88
C LEU A 95 -1.43 0.43 -24.19
N ARG A 96 -1.75 -0.42 -25.16
CA ARG A 96 -2.45 -0.01 -26.39
C ARG A 96 -3.96 0.10 -26.21
N ASP A 97 -4.50 -0.40 -25.10
CA ASP A 97 -5.91 -0.30 -24.82
C ASP A 97 -6.29 1.18 -24.57
N PRO A 98 -7.16 1.77 -25.41
CA PRO A 98 -7.55 3.18 -25.28
C PRO A 98 -8.27 3.48 -23.96
N ALA A 99 -8.95 2.50 -23.36
CA ALA A 99 -9.64 2.66 -22.08
C ALA A 99 -8.66 2.77 -20.90
N LEU A 100 -7.49 2.12 -20.99
CA LEU A 100 -6.42 2.15 -19.98
C LEU A 100 -5.42 3.28 -20.22
N SER A 101 -5.11 3.56 -21.48
CA SER A 101 -4.06 4.51 -21.90
C SER A 101 -4.53 5.96 -22.05
N GLY A 102 -5.83 6.23 -21.85
CA GLY A 102 -6.37 7.58 -22.02
C GLY A 102 -6.27 8.12 -23.46
N GLY A 103 -6.11 7.24 -24.46
CA GLY A 103 -6.09 7.64 -25.87
C GLY A 103 -4.77 8.23 -26.38
N SER A 104 -3.63 7.93 -25.74
CA SER A 104 -2.30 8.33 -26.25
C SER A 104 -2.09 7.84 -27.69
N LYS A 105 -1.81 8.75 -28.62
CA LYS A 105 -1.66 8.49 -30.08
C LYS A 105 -0.36 7.79 -30.46
N ASN A 106 0.61 7.70 -29.55
CA ASN A 106 1.83 6.92 -29.74
C ASN A 106 1.67 5.58 -29.02
N PRO A 107 1.86 4.43 -29.72
CA PRO A 107 1.88 3.13 -29.07
C PRO A 107 3.05 3.12 -28.10
N ARG A 108 2.71 3.32 -26.83
CA ARG A 108 3.59 3.28 -25.66
C ARG A 108 4.54 2.11 -25.86
N SER A 109 5.84 2.39 -25.95
CA SER A 109 6.81 1.34 -26.20
C SER A 109 6.64 0.33 -25.09
N GLY A 110 6.48 -0.96 -25.41
CA GLY A 110 6.45 -2.02 -24.40
C GLY A 110 7.80 -2.20 -23.69
N THR A 111 8.63 -1.15 -23.66
CA THR A 111 9.92 -1.05 -23.01
C THR A 111 9.76 -0.36 -21.66
N TYR A 112 10.38 -0.93 -20.64
CA TYR A 112 10.30 -0.45 -19.26
C TYR A 112 11.62 -0.69 -18.54
N THR A 113 11.93 0.19 -17.59
CA THR A 113 12.95 -0.08 -16.58
C THR A 113 12.29 -0.84 -15.45
N GLU A 114 12.86 -1.97 -15.08
CA GLU A 114 12.39 -2.79 -13.96
C GLU A 114 13.15 -2.38 -12.70
N TYR A 115 12.44 -2.16 -11.60
CA TYR A 115 12.97 -1.97 -10.26
C TYR A 115 12.39 -3.02 -9.32
N THR A 116 13.25 -3.79 -8.68
CA THR A 116 12.84 -4.70 -7.60
C THR A 116 13.20 -4.10 -6.25
N VAL A 117 12.22 -4.04 -5.35
CA VAL A 117 12.39 -3.66 -3.95
C VAL A 117 12.37 -4.93 -3.08
N ILE A 118 13.31 -5.01 -2.14
CA ILE A 118 13.41 -6.08 -1.14
C ILE A 118 13.54 -5.51 0.28
N ASN A 119 13.18 -6.32 1.28
CA ASN A 119 13.41 -6.01 2.69
C ASN A 119 14.90 -6.11 3.06
N LYS A 120 15.46 -5.07 3.70
CA LYS A 120 16.82 -5.11 4.27
C LYS A 120 16.89 -5.84 5.60
N VAL A 121 15.78 -5.89 6.33
CA VAL A 121 15.72 -6.39 7.71
C VAL A 121 14.79 -7.59 7.77
N GLY A 122 15.33 -8.78 8.01
CA GLY A 122 14.56 -9.97 8.39
C GLY A 122 13.76 -10.68 7.28
N GLY A 123 14.30 -10.79 6.06
CA GLY A 123 13.72 -11.59 4.98
C GLY A 123 14.80 -12.23 4.08
N ASP A 124 14.43 -13.20 3.25
CA ASP A 124 15.33 -13.69 2.20
C ASP A 124 15.53 -12.53 1.20
N PRO A 125 16.76 -12.06 0.96
CA PRO A 125 17.03 -11.02 -0.03
C PRO A 125 16.67 -11.42 -1.48
N ARG A 126 16.25 -12.67 -1.70
CA ARG A 126 15.72 -13.18 -2.97
C ARG A 126 14.20 -13.04 -3.11
N ASP A 127 13.49 -12.61 -2.06
CA ASP A 127 12.04 -12.43 -2.09
C ASP A 127 11.67 -10.98 -2.44
N PRO A 128 11.29 -10.67 -3.69
CA PRO A 128 10.77 -9.36 -4.05
C PRO A 128 9.49 -9.07 -3.27
N ILE A 129 9.42 -7.88 -2.65
CA ILE A 129 8.19 -7.39 -2.02
C ILE A 129 7.38 -6.53 -2.98
N LEU A 130 8.05 -5.95 -3.98
CA LEU A 130 7.50 -5.04 -4.97
C LEU A 130 8.39 -5.08 -6.22
N ASP A 131 7.80 -5.47 -7.33
CA ASP A 131 8.39 -5.30 -8.66
C ASP A 131 7.68 -4.13 -9.35
N LEU A 132 8.49 -3.22 -9.89
CA LEU A 132 8.04 -2.00 -10.56
C LEU A 132 8.57 -2.02 -11.97
N GLU A 133 7.67 -2.01 -12.93
CA GLU A 133 8.04 -1.71 -14.30
C GLU A 133 7.64 -0.27 -14.54
N VAL A 134 8.55 0.55 -15.06
CA VAL A 134 8.27 1.95 -15.36
C VAL A 134 8.73 2.30 -16.77
N SER A 135 7.80 2.84 -17.56
CA SER A 135 8.10 3.35 -18.89
C SER A 135 8.45 4.84 -18.81
N GLY A 136 9.61 5.22 -19.34
CA GLY A 136 10.21 6.56 -19.19
C GLY A 136 9.39 7.70 -19.82
N ASP A 137 8.42 7.41 -20.69
CA ASP A 137 7.53 8.41 -21.27
C ASP A 137 6.28 8.68 -20.42
N GLN A 138 5.92 7.79 -19.48
CA GLN A 138 4.56 7.78 -18.92
C GLN A 138 4.39 7.36 -17.45
N GLY A 139 5.47 7.05 -16.73
CA GLY A 139 5.40 6.77 -15.30
C GLY A 139 4.40 5.66 -14.95
N THR A 140 4.21 4.70 -15.87
CA THR A 140 3.29 3.58 -15.65
C THR A 140 3.92 2.66 -14.63
N MET A 141 3.42 2.65 -13.41
CA MET A 141 3.83 1.68 -12.40
C MET A 141 3.04 0.40 -12.60
N ILE A 142 3.73 -0.70 -12.91
CA ILE A 142 3.17 -2.04 -12.83
C ILE A 142 3.64 -2.73 -11.58
N ASN A 143 2.67 -3.11 -10.75
CA ASN A 143 2.93 -3.73 -9.47
C ASN A 143 2.49 -5.20 -9.47
N GLU A 144 3.43 -6.11 -9.17
CA GLU A 144 3.10 -7.38 -8.49
C GLU A 144 3.29 -7.20 -6.98
N GLY A 145 2.27 -6.66 -6.31
CA GLY A 145 2.44 -6.13 -4.96
C GLY A 145 2.20 -7.17 -3.89
N TYR A 146 3.27 -7.62 -3.23
CA TYR A 146 3.24 -8.65 -2.19
C TYR A 146 3.21 -8.03 -0.79
N ALA A 147 2.17 -7.25 -0.46
CA ALA A 147 2.00 -6.75 0.93
C ALA A 147 2.05 -7.89 1.98
N ASN A 148 1.71 -9.11 1.55
CA ASN A 148 1.74 -10.32 2.37
C ASN A 148 3.14 -10.94 2.52
N LYS A 149 4.14 -10.55 1.70
CA LYS A 149 5.55 -10.94 1.83
C LYS A 149 6.39 -9.89 2.55
N ASP A 150 5.85 -8.69 2.79
CA ASP A 150 6.51 -7.74 3.68
C ASP A 150 6.37 -8.22 5.14
N ASN A 151 7.44 -8.85 5.64
CA ASN A 151 7.50 -9.43 6.99
C ASN A 151 7.78 -8.40 8.09
N LEU A 152 7.90 -7.10 7.77
CA LEU A 152 8.17 -6.07 8.77
C LEU A 152 6.99 -5.88 9.75
N PRO A 153 7.23 -5.39 10.98
CA PRO A 153 6.16 -4.99 11.89
C PRO A 153 5.26 -3.90 11.27
N GLN A 154 3.96 -3.92 11.55
CA GLN A 154 2.96 -3.01 10.92
C GLN A 154 3.31 -1.51 11.02
N GLY A 155 3.97 -1.08 12.10
CA GLY A 155 4.42 0.32 12.27
C GLY A 155 5.70 0.69 11.52
N GLN A 156 6.38 -0.27 10.89
CA GLN A 156 7.60 -0.08 10.10
C GLN A 156 7.36 -0.26 8.59
N ARG A 157 6.19 -0.79 8.20
CA ARG A 157 5.82 -0.98 6.79
C ARG A 157 5.53 0.36 6.13
N ILE A 158 6.15 0.57 4.98
CA ILE A 158 5.80 1.67 4.07
C ILE A 158 4.72 1.15 3.11
N HIS A 159 3.75 1.98 2.73
CA HIS A 159 2.76 1.58 1.73
C HIS A 159 3.43 1.31 0.38
N TRP A 160 2.95 0.32 -0.37
CA TRP A 160 3.59 -0.11 -1.61
C TRP A 160 3.72 1.02 -2.65
N SER A 161 2.79 1.98 -2.68
CA SER A 161 2.83 3.13 -3.59
C SER A 161 3.91 4.13 -3.18
N ASP A 162 4.08 4.39 -1.88
CA ASP A 162 5.17 5.21 -1.34
C ASP A 162 6.53 4.52 -1.53
N GLN A 163 6.58 3.18 -1.42
CA GLN A 163 7.77 2.39 -1.75
C GLN A 163 8.14 2.57 -3.22
N ALA A 164 7.14 2.53 -4.10
CA ALA A 164 7.33 2.70 -5.53
C ALA A 164 7.76 4.11 -5.93
N PHE A 165 7.10 5.12 -5.37
CA PHE A 165 7.48 6.52 -5.56
C PHE A 165 8.93 6.74 -5.14
N GLN A 166 9.30 6.25 -3.96
CA GLN A 166 10.67 6.43 -3.46
C GLN A 166 11.69 5.63 -4.26
N ALA A 167 11.40 4.39 -4.65
CA ALA A 167 12.28 3.62 -5.52
C ALA A 167 12.58 4.35 -6.83
N TRP A 168 11.55 4.91 -7.47
CA TRP A 168 11.72 5.68 -8.70
C TRP A 168 12.43 7.02 -8.47
N ASN A 169 12.04 7.77 -7.43
CA ASN A 169 12.64 9.08 -7.13
C ASN A 169 14.15 8.98 -6.86
N LEU A 170 14.61 7.85 -6.31
CA LEU A 170 16.04 7.61 -6.08
C LEU A 170 16.85 7.44 -7.36
N GLU A 171 16.23 6.95 -8.42
CA GLU A 171 16.93 6.55 -9.64
C GLU A 171 16.79 7.62 -10.74
N GLU A 172 15.64 8.31 -10.80
CA GLU A 172 15.28 9.20 -11.92
C GLU A 172 15.08 10.67 -11.50
N GLY A 173 15.01 10.98 -10.20
CA GLY A 173 15.08 12.35 -9.66
C GLY A 173 13.88 13.29 -9.88
N ASN A 174 12.86 12.92 -10.67
CA ASN A 174 11.59 13.68 -10.76
C ASN A 174 10.42 12.83 -11.33
N PRO A 175 9.75 11.99 -10.52
CA PRO A 175 8.61 11.19 -10.98
C PRO A 175 7.45 12.06 -11.48
N ARG A 176 7.06 11.85 -12.74
CA ARG A 176 5.73 12.22 -13.23
C ARG A 176 4.97 10.94 -13.57
N TRP A 177 3.85 10.69 -12.89
CA TRP A 177 2.99 9.55 -13.20
C TRP A 177 1.65 10.06 -13.67
N ASP A 178 1.32 9.81 -14.94
CA ASP A 178 -0.01 10.10 -15.46
C ASP A 178 -0.92 8.85 -15.36
N LEU A 179 -0.35 7.68 -15.06
CA LEU A 179 -1.07 6.41 -14.97
C LEU A 179 -0.38 5.41 -14.01
N VAL A 180 -1.16 4.75 -13.18
CA VAL A 180 -0.74 3.57 -12.39
C VAL A 180 -1.50 2.35 -12.89
N ILE A 181 -0.82 1.23 -13.16
CA ILE A 181 -1.47 -0.03 -13.60
C ILE A 181 -1.15 -1.16 -12.62
N GLN A 182 -2.15 -1.71 -11.98
CA GLN A 182 -1.99 -2.83 -11.05
C GLN A 182 -2.47 -4.10 -11.74
N ARG A 183 -1.52 -5.02 -11.99
CA ARG A 183 -1.76 -6.32 -12.63
C ARG A 183 -1.75 -7.41 -11.57
N ASN A 184 -2.32 -8.58 -11.89
CA ASN A 184 -2.28 -9.74 -11.01
C ASN A 184 -2.79 -9.47 -9.58
N ILE A 185 -3.81 -8.60 -9.43
CA ILE A 185 -4.33 -8.19 -8.12
C ILE A 185 -4.67 -9.43 -7.30
N ARG A 186 -4.08 -9.55 -6.11
CA ARG A 186 -4.25 -10.71 -5.21
C ARG A 186 -5.05 -10.39 -3.94
N ASN A 187 -5.26 -9.11 -3.62
CA ASN A 187 -6.09 -8.73 -2.47
C ASN A 187 -7.57 -9.03 -2.76
N ASP A 188 -8.19 -9.80 -1.88
CA ASP A 188 -9.59 -10.21 -1.97
C ASP A 188 -10.56 -9.02 -1.98
N ASP A 189 -10.32 -7.97 -1.20
CA ASP A 189 -11.17 -6.77 -1.18
C ASP A 189 -11.27 -6.13 -2.57
N THR A 190 -10.12 -5.90 -3.21
CA THR A 190 -10.05 -5.28 -4.53
C THR A 190 -10.64 -6.19 -5.60
N ASN A 191 -10.27 -7.48 -5.58
CA ASN A 191 -10.80 -8.44 -6.54
C ASN A 191 -12.32 -8.55 -6.43
N ASN A 192 -12.85 -8.71 -5.22
CA ASN A 192 -14.28 -8.84 -5.01
C ASN A 192 -15.04 -7.59 -5.43
N ALA A 193 -14.52 -6.39 -5.12
CA ALA A 193 -15.10 -5.14 -5.59
C ALA A 193 -15.16 -5.08 -7.13
N ILE A 194 -14.06 -5.41 -7.82
CA ILE A 194 -14.02 -5.44 -9.30
C ILE A 194 -15.05 -6.44 -9.85
N GLN A 195 -15.08 -7.67 -9.34
CA GLN A 195 -16.05 -8.69 -9.79
C GLN A 195 -17.49 -8.25 -9.57
N GLN A 196 -17.80 -7.69 -8.41
CA GLN A 196 -19.15 -7.20 -8.08
C GLN A 196 -19.57 -6.07 -9.01
N PHE A 197 -18.69 -5.09 -9.29
CA PHE A 197 -19.02 -3.98 -10.17
C PHE A 197 -19.18 -4.38 -11.63
N HIS A 198 -18.34 -5.30 -12.11
CA HIS A 198 -18.50 -5.88 -13.45
C HIS A 198 -19.81 -6.65 -13.58
N THR A 199 -20.14 -7.49 -12.59
CA THR A 199 -21.41 -8.24 -12.55
C THR A 199 -22.61 -7.30 -12.52
N ALA A 200 -22.62 -6.31 -11.61
CA ALA A 200 -23.71 -5.35 -11.48
C ALA A 200 -23.89 -4.50 -12.75
N SER A 201 -22.79 -4.22 -13.47
CA SER A 201 -22.80 -3.45 -14.72
C SER A 201 -22.98 -4.32 -15.97
N LYS A 202 -23.16 -5.64 -15.81
CA LYS A 202 -23.29 -6.63 -16.90
C LYS A 202 -22.12 -6.57 -17.90
N LEU A 203 -20.93 -6.24 -17.42
CA LEU A 203 -19.70 -6.20 -18.22
C LEU A 203 -19.18 -7.62 -18.42
N ARG A 204 -18.74 -7.94 -19.65
CA ARG A 204 -18.03 -9.18 -19.94
C ARG A 204 -16.60 -9.10 -19.38
N ASN A 205 -15.96 -10.24 -19.12
CA ASN A 205 -14.61 -10.29 -18.54
C ASN A 205 -13.54 -9.49 -19.30
N ASN A 206 -13.71 -9.35 -20.62
CA ASN A 206 -12.82 -8.60 -21.51
C ASN A 206 -13.29 -7.16 -21.80
N GLN A 207 -14.35 -6.68 -21.14
CA GLN A 207 -14.81 -5.31 -21.25
C GLN A 207 -14.27 -4.47 -20.08
N PRO A 208 -13.76 -3.26 -20.34
CA PRO A 208 -13.33 -2.39 -19.27
C PRO A 208 -14.52 -1.86 -18.48
N GLY A 209 -14.42 -1.92 -17.15
CA GLY A 209 -15.22 -1.10 -16.26
C GLY A 209 -14.54 0.25 -16.05
N VAL A 210 -15.22 1.35 -16.35
CA VAL A 210 -14.71 2.71 -16.20
C VAL A 210 -15.49 3.43 -15.10
N TRP A 211 -14.76 3.90 -14.09
CA TRP A 211 -15.33 4.49 -12.89
C TRP A 211 -14.76 5.89 -12.68
N LEU A 212 -15.65 6.88 -12.57
CA LEU A 212 -15.31 8.29 -12.47
C LEU A 212 -15.52 8.83 -11.05
N PRO A 213 -14.81 9.91 -10.65
CA PRO A 213 -15.01 10.59 -9.38
C PRO A 213 -16.49 10.88 -9.09
N GLY A 214 -16.88 10.69 -7.83
CA GLY A 214 -18.27 10.83 -7.38
C GLY A 214 -19.12 9.57 -7.49
N SER A 215 -18.73 8.59 -8.31
CA SER A 215 -19.43 7.29 -8.36
C SER A 215 -19.16 6.43 -7.13
N ALA A 216 -20.17 5.63 -6.75
CA ALA A 216 -20.10 4.62 -5.69
C ALA A 216 -18.94 3.63 -5.89
N GLN A 217 -18.71 3.21 -7.14
CA GLN A 217 -17.67 2.28 -7.55
C GLN A 217 -16.29 2.90 -7.44
N TYR A 218 -16.13 4.15 -7.90
CA TYR A 218 -14.88 4.88 -7.77
C TYR A 218 -14.48 5.03 -6.29
N LYS A 219 -15.41 5.47 -5.44
CA LYS A 219 -15.18 5.58 -3.99
C LYS A 219 -14.76 4.24 -3.39
N ALA A 220 -15.49 3.17 -3.69
CA ALA A 220 -15.16 1.85 -3.19
C ALA A 220 -13.76 1.40 -3.64
N LEU A 221 -13.41 1.58 -4.92
CA LEU A 221 -12.09 1.22 -5.45
C LEU A 221 -10.98 2.06 -4.82
N MET A 222 -11.21 3.35 -4.57
CA MET A 222 -10.29 4.21 -3.81
C MET A 222 -10.14 3.77 -2.35
N GLY A 223 -11.10 3.05 -1.78
CA GLY A 223 -11.03 2.48 -0.43
C GLY A 223 -10.34 1.13 -0.31
N THR A 224 -10.10 0.45 -1.44
CA THR A 224 -9.30 -0.78 -1.48
C THR A 224 -7.82 -0.49 -1.22
N ASP A 225 -7.02 -1.48 -0.83
CA ASP A 225 -5.59 -1.27 -0.64
C ASP A 225 -4.86 -0.83 -1.92
N ASN A 226 -5.38 -1.22 -3.09
CA ASN A 226 -4.84 -0.82 -4.39
C ASN A 226 -5.11 0.68 -4.66
N GLY A 227 -6.32 1.17 -4.40
CA GLY A 227 -6.65 2.59 -4.61
C GLY A 227 -6.17 3.51 -3.49
N ARG A 228 -6.36 3.10 -2.23
CA ARG A 228 -6.02 3.90 -1.05
C ARG A 228 -4.52 4.15 -0.93
N SER A 229 -3.71 3.18 -1.34
CA SER A 229 -2.27 3.34 -1.39
C SER A 229 -1.90 4.48 -2.36
N VAL A 230 -2.41 4.47 -3.60
CA VAL A 230 -2.16 5.57 -4.56
C VAL A 230 -2.65 6.91 -4.02
N ALA A 231 -3.82 6.96 -3.37
CA ALA A 231 -4.31 8.18 -2.73
C ALA A 231 -3.36 8.71 -1.64
N ARG A 232 -2.80 7.80 -0.83
CA ARG A 232 -1.84 8.14 0.22
C ARG A 232 -0.53 8.66 -0.35
N MET A 233 -0.01 8.04 -1.40
CA MET A 233 1.18 8.53 -2.09
C MET A 233 0.94 9.93 -2.68
N LEU A 234 -0.20 10.14 -3.34
CA LEU A 234 -0.57 11.47 -3.83
C LEU A 234 -0.71 12.46 -2.68
N GLN A 235 -1.21 12.05 -1.51
CA GLN A 235 -1.37 12.91 -0.34
C GLN A 235 -0.02 13.30 0.25
N ASP A 236 0.88 12.33 0.45
CA ASP A 236 2.17 12.54 1.07
C ASP A 236 3.18 13.21 0.10
N HIS A 237 2.90 13.23 -1.21
CA HIS A 237 3.77 13.81 -2.24
C HIS A 237 3.06 14.78 -3.19
N HIS A 238 1.99 15.44 -2.73
CA HIS A 238 1.10 16.18 -3.62
C HIS A 238 1.81 17.32 -4.36
N GLN A 239 2.86 17.93 -3.78
CA GLN A 239 3.59 19.01 -4.47
C GLN A 239 4.41 18.45 -5.64
N ALA A 240 5.10 17.32 -5.45
CA ALA A 240 5.76 16.59 -6.53
C ALA A 240 4.79 16.18 -7.66
N PHE A 241 3.56 15.83 -7.30
CA PHE A 241 2.48 15.51 -8.25
C PHE A 241 1.65 16.72 -8.69
N ARG A 242 2.10 17.97 -8.49
CA ARG A 242 1.39 19.19 -8.92
C ARG A 242 -0.07 19.28 -8.45
N ASN A 243 -0.37 18.76 -7.27
CA ASN A 243 -1.71 18.70 -6.68
C ASN A 243 -2.72 17.89 -7.51
N GLU A 244 -2.25 16.94 -8.32
CA GLU A 244 -3.07 16.06 -9.16
C GLU A 244 -3.81 15.00 -8.32
N ARG A 245 -4.86 14.43 -8.92
CA ARG A 245 -5.73 13.43 -8.28
C ARG A 245 -5.94 12.25 -9.20
N VAL A 246 -6.48 11.17 -8.67
CA VAL A 246 -7.00 10.10 -9.52
C VAL A 246 -8.26 10.61 -10.23
N THR A 247 -8.23 10.76 -11.55
CA THR A 247 -9.34 11.30 -12.33
C THR A 247 -10.21 10.22 -12.97
N LYS A 248 -9.70 9.00 -13.07
CA LYS A 248 -10.41 7.85 -13.63
C LYS A 248 -9.81 6.55 -13.14
N ILE A 249 -10.66 5.57 -12.85
CA ILE A 249 -10.25 4.21 -12.58
C ILE A 249 -10.81 3.31 -13.68
N THR A 250 -9.95 2.53 -14.32
CA THR A 250 -10.37 1.51 -15.30
C THR A 250 -10.04 0.13 -14.75
N THR A 251 -10.92 -0.86 -14.94
CA THR A 251 -10.76 -2.21 -14.38
C THR A 251 -11.11 -3.29 -15.39
N TYR A 252 -10.44 -4.44 -15.28
CA TYR A 252 -10.82 -5.68 -15.94
C TYR A 252 -11.02 -6.75 -14.88
N ALA A 253 -12.15 -7.45 -14.92
CA ALA A 253 -12.42 -8.59 -14.04
C ALA A 253 -11.46 -9.78 -14.30
N THR A 254 -10.93 -9.89 -15.52
CA THR A 254 -9.90 -10.89 -15.84
C THR A 254 -8.99 -10.29 -16.91
N GLY A 255 -7.69 -10.18 -16.62
CA GLY A 255 -6.74 -9.75 -17.64
C GLY A 255 -6.50 -10.91 -18.62
N GLY A 256 -7.00 -10.81 -19.87
CA GLY A 256 -6.71 -11.81 -20.90
C GLY A 256 -6.91 -13.27 -20.49
N SER A 257 -6.23 -14.21 -21.17
CA SER A 257 -6.53 -15.64 -21.04
C SER A 257 -6.07 -16.31 -19.73
N ARG A 258 -5.29 -15.64 -18.86
CA ARG A 258 -4.76 -16.23 -17.61
C ARG A 258 -4.45 -15.27 -16.44
N THR A 259 -4.62 -13.95 -16.57
CA THR A 259 -4.26 -13.02 -15.47
C THR A 259 -5.45 -12.65 -14.59
N LYS A 260 -5.20 -12.45 -13.29
CA LYS A 260 -6.19 -11.98 -12.31
C LYS A 260 -6.69 -10.57 -12.69
N SER A 261 -7.62 -10.02 -11.91
CA SER A 261 -8.16 -8.67 -12.15
C SER A 261 -7.04 -7.64 -12.35
N LEU A 262 -7.30 -6.67 -13.22
CA LEU A 262 -6.43 -5.53 -13.51
C LEU A 262 -7.15 -4.25 -13.13
N MET A 263 -6.41 -3.27 -12.61
CA MET A 263 -6.92 -1.94 -12.28
C MET A 263 -5.91 -0.90 -12.75
N SER A 264 -6.35 0.15 -13.44
CA SER A 264 -5.55 1.34 -13.69
C SER A 264 -6.16 2.57 -13.02
N LEU A 265 -5.30 3.48 -12.59
CA LEU A 265 -5.65 4.76 -12.00
C LEU A 265 -4.98 5.86 -12.82
N GLN A 266 -5.77 6.63 -13.55
CA GLN A 266 -5.29 7.80 -14.26
C GLN A 266 -5.14 8.96 -13.28
N ILE A 267 -4.01 9.64 -13.33
CA ILE A 267 -3.69 10.80 -12.49
C ILE A 267 -3.76 12.07 -13.36
N GLY A 268 -4.35 13.13 -12.84
CA GLY A 268 -4.43 14.44 -13.50
C GLY A 268 -5.37 15.42 -12.80
#